data_AF-A0AAE0DVF1-F1
#
_entry.id   AF-A0AAE0DVF1-F1
#
_cell.length_a   1.000
_cell.length_b   1.000
_cell.length_c   1.000
_cell.angle_alpha   90.00
_cell.angle_beta   90.00
_cell.angle_gamma   90.00
#
_symmetry.space_group_name_H-M   'P 1'
#
loop_
_entity.id
_entity.type
_entity.pdbx_description
1 polymer ?
#
loop_
_entity_poly.entity_id
_entity_poly.type
_entity_poly.pdbx_seq_one_letter_code
_entity_poly.pdbx_strand_id
1 'polypeptide(L)'
;MDNQESDASEDRRVVLADRGAHTYWLGKGTVEVRPDHILNLIHYEDAASLSVAILKKKLCGRILLGCDNHPVSRQEVMDLVSKSGKFSKQFEGFTASEDEGILDLQGVLIIFIIALVMMAVCYQPPRRPTVYAVYRCRC
;
A
#
# COMPACT_ATOMS: atom_id res chain seq x y z
N MET A 1 -28.07 36.64 -13.29
CA MET A 1 -28.54 35.42 -12.63
C MET A 1 -27.49 34.39 -12.93
N ASP A 2 -26.43 34.44 -12.15
CA ASP A 2 -25.28 33.56 -12.27
C ASP A 2 -25.30 32.63 -11.05
N ASN A 3 -24.74 31.44 -11.25
CA ASN A 3 -24.51 30.36 -10.28
C ASN A 3 -25.54 29.22 -10.30
N GLN A 4 -25.39 28.38 -11.31
CA GLN A 4 -25.71 26.96 -11.19
C GLN A 4 -24.56 26.12 -11.77
N GLU A 5 -23.36 26.33 -11.23
CA GLU A 5 -22.16 25.55 -11.53
C GLU A 5 -21.47 25.15 -10.22
N SER A 6 -22.24 24.53 -9.33
CA SER A 6 -21.74 24.02 -8.03
C SER A 6 -22.15 22.59 -7.73
N ASP A 7 -22.98 21.95 -8.54
CA ASP A 7 -23.57 20.63 -8.21
C ASP A 7 -22.86 19.45 -8.92
N ALA A 8 -22.25 19.68 -10.07
CA ALA A 8 -21.54 18.65 -10.83
C ALA A 8 -20.10 18.36 -10.35
N SER A 9 -19.62 19.14 -9.38
CA SER A 9 -18.33 18.94 -8.69
C SER A 9 -18.48 18.10 -7.42
N GLU A 10 -19.64 18.16 -6.76
CA GLU A 10 -19.93 17.40 -5.54
C GLU A 10 -20.19 15.92 -5.87
N ASP A 11 -20.99 15.63 -6.90
CA ASP A 11 -21.32 14.27 -7.36
C ASP A 11 -20.07 13.49 -7.84
N ARG A 12 -19.07 14.18 -8.39
CA ARG A 12 -17.79 13.57 -8.79
C ARG A 12 -16.87 13.22 -7.62
N ARG A 13 -16.99 13.93 -6.48
CA ARG A 13 -16.19 13.63 -5.26
C ARG A 13 -16.66 12.34 -4.58
N VAL A 14 -17.95 12.01 -4.69
CA VAL A 14 -18.56 10.82 -4.09
C VAL A 14 -17.91 9.53 -4.61
N VAL A 15 -17.42 9.50 -5.86
CA VAL A 15 -16.90 8.27 -6.48
C VAL A 15 -15.50 7.87 -5.97
N LEU A 16 -14.74 8.79 -5.38
CA LEU A 16 -13.35 8.53 -4.93
C LEU A 16 -13.29 8.09 -3.47
N ALA A 17 -14.16 8.61 -2.62
CA ALA A 17 -14.08 8.43 -1.17
C ALA A 17 -14.42 7.00 -0.70
N ASP A 18 -15.14 6.24 -1.52
CA ASP A 18 -15.55 4.87 -1.21
C ASP A 18 -14.57 3.81 -1.72
N ARG A 19 -13.48 4.23 -2.38
CA ARG A 19 -12.49 3.31 -2.94
C ARG A 19 -11.25 3.26 -2.06
N GLY A 20 -10.89 2.05 -1.62
CA GLY A 20 -9.66 1.83 -0.88
C GLY A 20 -9.55 0.43 -0.29
N ALA A 21 -8.38 0.11 0.26
CA ALA A 21 -8.14 -1.15 0.95
C ALA A 21 -9.12 -1.38 2.11
N HIS A 22 -9.41 -0.31 2.87
CA HIS A 22 -10.37 -0.35 3.97
C HIS A 22 -11.78 -0.74 3.53
N THR A 23 -12.29 -0.22 2.40
CA THR A 23 -13.61 -0.60 1.88
C THR A 23 -13.67 -2.08 1.50
N TYR A 24 -12.59 -2.59 0.91
CA TYR A 24 -12.49 -4.01 0.58
C TYR A 24 -12.51 -4.88 1.84
N TRP A 25 -11.71 -4.55 2.86
CA TRP A 25 -11.68 -5.30 4.12
C TRP A 25 -13.01 -5.26 4.85
N LEU A 26 -13.66 -4.09 4.91
CA LEU A 26 -15.03 -3.92 5.43
C LEU A 26 -16.06 -4.78 4.67
N GLY A 27 -15.91 -4.90 3.36
CA GLY A 27 -16.79 -5.73 2.53
C GLY A 27 -16.58 -7.23 2.74
N LYS A 28 -15.35 -7.63 3.05
CA LYS A 28 -14.95 -9.03 3.29
C LYS A 28 -15.31 -9.52 4.69
N GLY A 29 -15.31 -8.63 5.70
CA GLY A 29 -15.53 -8.97 7.10
C GLY A 29 -14.29 -9.57 7.75
N THR A 30 -13.91 -10.77 7.33
CA THR A 30 -12.72 -11.49 7.78
C THR A 30 -11.69 -11.61 6.64
N VAL A 31 -10.42 -11.34 6.95
CA VAL A 31 -9.32 -11.34 5.97
C VAL A 31 -8.14 -12.18 6.49
N GLU A 32 -7.78 -13.22 5.75
CA GLU A 32 -6.65 -14.13 6.04
C GLU A 32 -5.30 -13.50 5.68
N VAL A 33 -5.00 -12.36 6.28
CA VAL A 33 -3.75 -11.64 6.05
C VAL A 33 -3.26 -11.07 7.36
N ARG A 34 -1.93 -11.00 7.54
CA ARG A 34 -1.28 -10.51 8.74
C ARG A 34 -1.65 -9.05 9.07
N PRO A 35 -2.02 -8.74 10.33
CA PRO A 35 -2.46 -7.40 10.76
C PRO A 35 -1.32 -6.38 10.91
N ASP A 36 -0.11 -6.83 11.23
CA ASP A 36 1.09 -6.05 11.54
C ASP A 36 1.80 -5.48 10.30
N HIS A 37 1.40 -5.90 9.11
CA HIS A 37 2.06 -5.49 7.87
C HIS A 37 1.91 -3.99 7.64
N ILE A 38 3.05 -3.33 7.44
CA ILE A 38 3.13 -1.89 7.25
C ILE A 38 2.72 -1.48 5.85
N LEU A 39 1.81 -0.53 5.77
CA LEU A 39 1.36 0.13 4.56
C LEU A 39 1.80 1.58 4.57
N ASN A 40 2.29 2.05 3.43
CA ASN A 40 2.57 3.47 3.22
C ASN A 40 1.55 4.00 2.24
N LEU A 41 0.71 4.92 2.70
CA LEU A 41 -0.42 5.42 1.93
C LEU A 41 -0.03 6.74 1.25
N ILE A 42 -0.81 7.11 0.24
CA ILE A 42 -0.76 8.45 -0.35
C ILE A 42 -2.18 8.80 -0.76
N HIS A 43 -2.62 10.01 -0.43
CA HIS A 43 -3.93 10.47 -0.87
C HIS A 43 -3.94 10.64 -2.40
N TYR A 44 -5.06 10.37 -3.06
CA TYR A 44 -5.13 10.45 -4.52
C TYR A 44 -4.79 11.86 -5.05
N GLU A 45 -5.18 12.90 -4.33
CA GLU A 45 -4.90 14.29 -4.69
C GLU A 45 -3.39 14.60 -4.61
N ASP A 46 -2.70 14.06 -3.61
CA ASP A 46 -1.25 14.18 -3.47
C ASP A 46 -0.52 13.39 -4.56
N ALA A 47 -0.99 12.18 -4.88
CA ALA A 47 -0.45 11.36 -5.96
C ALA A 47 -0.62 12.05 -7.33
N ALA A 48 -1.77 12.71 -7.56
CA ALA A 48 -2.01 13.49 -8.77
C ALA A 48 -1.08 14.71 -8.84
N SER A 49 -0.96 15.47 -7.75
CA SER A 49 -0.08 16.63 -7.65
C SER A 49 1.39 16.26 -7.86
N LEU A 50 1.83 15.14 -7.29
CA LEU A 50 3.15 14.56 -7.51
C LEU A 50 3.37 14.23 -9.00
N SER A 51 2.41 13.56 -9.62
CA SER A 51 2.49 13.21 -11.04
C SER A 51 2.66 14.45 -11.93
N VAL A 52 1.89 15.51 -11.67
CA VAL A 52 2.02 16.79 -12.37
C VAL A 52 3.40 17.42 -12.14
N ALA A 53 3.92 17.39 -10.91
CA ALA A 53 5.23 17.92 -10.58
C ALA A 53 6.36 17.17 -11.30
N ILE A 54 6.26 15.84 -11.42
CA ILE A 54 7.22 14.99 -12.13
C ILE A 54 7.25 15.35 -13.63
N LEU A 55 6.07 15.49 -14.24
CA LEU A 55 5.94 15.85 -15.65
C LEU A 55 6.50 17.25 -15.93
N LYS A 56 6.18 18.24 -15.09
CA LYS A 56 6.71 19.61 -15.20
C LYS A 56 8.23 19.65 -15.10
N LYS A 57 8.82 18.84 -14.22
CA LYS A 57 10.27 18.75 -14.02
C LYS A 57 10.98 17.83 -15.03
N LYS A 58 10.25 17.16 -15.92
CA LYS A 58 10.78 16.23 -16.93
C LYS A 58 11.72 15.16 -16.34
N LEU A 59 11.37 14.61 -15.17
CA LEU A 59 12.16 13.59 -14.48
C LEU A 59 11.95 12.21 -15.13
N CYS A 60 12.50 12.01 -16.33
CA CYS A 60 12.40 10.77 -17.10
C CYS A 60 13.46 9.73 -16.68
N GLY A 61 13.16 8.44 -16.89
CA GLY A 61 14.11 7.35 -16.67
C GLY A 61 14.45 7.07 -15.20
N ARG A 62 13.63 7.53 -14.26
CA ARG A 62 13.83 7.37 -12.81
C ARG A 62 12.64 6.66 -12.18
N ILE A 63 12.93 5.79 -11.20
CA ILE A 63 11.91 5.23 -10.32
C ILE A 63 11.72 6.20 -9.15
N LEU A 64 10.49 6.68 -8.98
CA LEU A 64 10.09 7.64 -7.95
C LEU A 64 9.05 6.99 -7.05
N LEU A 65 9.21 7.14 -5.74
CA LEU A 65 8.27 6.63 -4.75
C LEU A 65 7.56 7.81 -4.07
N GLY A 66 6.24 7.83 -4.19
CA GLY A 66 5.37 8.83 -3.55
C GLY A 66 4.64 8.23 -2.37
N CYS A 67 4.79 8.84 -1.19
CA CYS A 67 4.20 8.38 0.06
C CYS A 67 3.90 9.56 0.99
N ASP A 68 2.98 9.37 1.93
CA ASP A 68 2.66 10.36 2.98
C ASP A 68 3.72 10.41 4.11
N ASN A 69 4.64 9.43 4.18
CA ASN A 69 5.63 9.26 5.24
C ASN A 69 5.04 8.98 6.63
N HIS A 70 3.83 8.42 6.66
CA HIS A 70 3.18 7.94 7.87
C HIS A 70 2.86 6.45 7.70
N PRO A 71 3.86 5.56 7.88
CA PRO A 71 3.64 4.12 7.79
C PRO A 71 2.61 3.70 8.85
N VAL A 72 1.58 2.99 8.41
CA VAL A 72 0.50 2.49 9.26
C VAL A 72 0.31 0.99 9.07
N SER A 73 0.03 0.26 10.14
CA SER A 73 -0.31 -1.16 10.03
C SER A 73 -1.71 -1.36 9.46
N ARG A 74 -2.02 -2.57 8.96
CA ARG A 74 -3.39 -2.87 8.51
C ARG A 74 -4.40 -2.77 9.66
N GLN A 75 -3.98 -3.18 10.85
CA GLN A 75 -4.79 -3.04 12.05
C GLN A 75 -5.09 -1.58 12.35
N GLU A 76 -4.07 -0.72 12.38
CA GLU A 76 -4.25 0.72 12.62
C GLU A 76 -5.18 1.37 11.59
N VAL A 77 -5.10 0.98 10.31
CA VAL A 77 -6.03 1.46 9.28
C VAL A 77 -7.48 1.12 9.66
N MET A 78 -7.74 -0.12 10.09
CA MET A 78 -9.09 -0.55 10.48
C MET A 78 -9.55 0.06 11.81
N ASP A 79 -8.63 0.36 12.72
CA ASP A 79 -8.92 1.09 13.96
C ASP A 79 -9.31 2.54 13.66
N LEU A 80 -8.60 3.20 12.74
CA LEU A 80 -8.95 4.55 12.27
C LEU A 80 -10.30 4.59 11.54
N VAL A 81 -10.59 3.57 10.74
CA VAL A 81 -11.90 3.39 10.08
C VAL A 81 -13.01 3.27 11.11
N SER A 82 -12.82 2.40 12.12
CA SER A 82 -13.77 2.23 13.24
C SER A 82 -13.98 3.54 14.02
N LYS A 83 -12.88 4.26 14.29
CA LYS A 83 -12.90 5.56 14.98
C LYS A 83 -13.59 6.66 14.17
N SER A 84 -13.50 6.61 12.84
CA SER A 84 -14.06 7.65 11.97
C SER A 84 -15.59 7.72 12.01
N GLY A 85 -16.27 6.61 12.34
CA GLY A 85 -17.73 6.52 12.32
C GLY A 85 -18.38 6.71 10.95
N LYS A 86 -17.59 6.84 9.87
CA LYS A 86 -18.07 7.09 8.52
C LYS A 86 -18.69 5.83 7.88
N PHE A 87 -18.23 4.66 8.30
CA PHE A 87 -18.62 3.38 7.71
C PHE A 87 -19.60 2.63 8.60
N SER A 88 -20.68 2.13 8.02
CA SER A 88 -21.72 1.39 8.75
C SER A 88 -21.40 -0.09 8.95
N LYS A 89 -20.51 -0.65 8.12
CA LYS A 89 -20.11 -2.05 8.19
C LYS A 89 -19.10 -2.26 9.32
N GLN A 90 -19.22 -3.38 10.02
CA GLN A 90 -18.24 -3.80 11.00
C GLN A 90 -17.23 -4.76 10.36
N PHE A 91 -15.97 -4.56 10.70
CA PHE A 91 -14.90 -5.46 10.32
C PHE A 91 -14.68 -6.47 11.44
N GLU A 92 -14.60 -7.75 11.09
CA GLU A 92 -14.51 -8.84 12.07
C GLU A 92 -13.05 -9.05 12.52
N GLY A 93 -12.09 -8.98 11.58
CA GLY A 93 -10.68 -9.03 11.93
C GLY A 93 -9.76 -9.64 10.87
N PHE A 94 -8.47 -9.57 11.18
CA PHE A 94 -7.39 -10.25 10.46
C PHE A 94 -7.10 -11.59 11.12
N THR A 95 -7.03 -12.69 10.35
CA THR A 95 -6.93 -14.05 10.91
C THR A 95 -5.62 -14.77 10.66
N ALA A 96 -4.71 -14.22 9.85
CA ALA A 96 -3.41 -14.86 9.65
C ALA A 96 -2.51 -14.62 10.87
N SER A 97 -2.07 -15.69 11.52
CA SER A 97 -1.00 -15.67 12.50
C SER A 97 0.37 -15.63 11.81
N GLU A 98 1.42 -15.37 12.58
CA GLU A 98 2.77 -15.72 12.14
C GLU A 98 2.76 -17.23 11.86
N ASP A 99 3.15 -17.61 10.64
CA ASP A 99 3.38 -19.02 10.32
C ASP A 99 4.40 -19.53 11.34
N GLU A 100 3.97 -20.31 12.33
CA GLU A 100 4.89 -21.05 13.17
C GLU A 100 5.74 -21.90 12.23
N GLY A 101 7.01 -21.54 12.11
CA GLY A 101 7.94 -22.13 11.17
C GLY A 101 8.17 -23.60 11.47
N ILE A 102 7.32 -24.47 10.91
CA ILE A 102 7.59 -25.89 10.80
C ILE A 102 8.25 -26.10 9.44
N LEU A 103 9.52 -25.68 9.36
CA LEU A 103 10.44 -26.26 8.38
C LEU A 103 11.14 -27.41 9.10
N ASP A 104 10.69 -28.63 8.84
CA ASP A 104 11.38 -29.84 9.28
C ASP A 104 12.87 -29.78 8.85
N LEU A 105 13.75 -30.51 9.54
CA LEU A 105 15.19 -30.57 9.25
C LEU A 105 15.47 -30.83 7.75
N GLN A 106 14.59 -31.56 7.08
CA GLN A 106 14.62 -31.84 5.65
C GLN A 106 14.36 -30.60 4.79
N GLY A 107 13.45 -29.71 5.20
CA GLY A 107 13.19 -28.41 4.56
C GLY A 107 14.39 -27.47 4.66
N VAL A 108 15.07 -27.46 5.81
CA VAL A 108 16.32 -26.69 5.99
C VAL A 108 17.41 -27.18 5.05
N LEU A 109 17.59 -28.50 4.92
CA LEU A 109 18.57 -29.09 4.01
C LEU A 109 18.31 -28.74 2.54
N ILE A 110 17.04 -28.77 2.11
CA ILE A 110 16.64 -28.41 0.75
C ILE A 110 16.92 -26.93 0.47
N ILE A 111 16.66 -26.03 1.42
CA ILE A 111 16.97 -24.60 1.29
C ILE A 111 18.48 -24.38 1.08
N PHE A 112 19.33 -25.06 1.85
CA PHE A 112 20.79 -24.95 1.68
C PHE A 112 21.26 -25.45 0.31
N ILE A 113 20.73 -26.58 -0.18
CA ILE A 113 21.07 -27.11 -1.50
C ILE A 113 20.64 -26.14 -2.61
N ILE A 114 19.42 -25.59 -2.55
CA ILE A 114 18.93 -24.61 -3.53
C ILE A 114 19.77 -23.33 -3.47
N ALA A 115 20.11 -22.84 -2.29
CA ALA A 115 20.96 -21.65 -2.14
C ALA A 115 22.35 -21.87 -2.75
N LEU A 116 22.97 -23.03 -2.53
CA LEU A 116 24.26 -23.38 -3.14
C LEU A 116 24.17 -23.47 -4.67
N VAL A 117 23.11 -24.07 -5.20
CA VAL A 117 22.88 -24.15 -6.65
C VAL A 117 22.60 -22.77 -7.25
N MET A 118 21.80 -21.93 -6.60
CA MET A 118 21.55 -20.55 -7.04
C MET A 118 22.82 -19.69 -6.97
N MET A 119 23.67 -19.88 -5.97
CA MET A 119 24.98 -19.21 -5.91
C MET A 119 25.93 -19.73 -7.01
N ALA A 120 25.85 -21.01 -7.38
CA ALA A 120 26.70 -21.59 -8.43
C ALA A 120 26.22 -21.26 -9.86
N VAL A 121 24.90 -21.16 -10.08
CA VAL A 121 24.29 -20.99 -11.41
C VAL A 121 23.88 -19.53 -11.67
N CYS A 122 23.43 -18.81 -10.64
CA CYS A 122 22.71 -17.55 -10.77
C CYS A 122 23.41 -16.35 -10.12
N TYR A 123 24.72 -16.42 -9.83
CA TYR A 123 25.48 -15.26 -9.35
C TYR A 123 25.70 -14.24 -10.49
N GLN A 124 24.61 -13.64 -10.94
CA GLN A 124 24.63 -12.33 -11.56
C GLN A 124 24.36 -11.31 -10.45
N PRO A 125 25.24 -10.32 -10.24
CA PRO A 125 25.07 -9.35 -9.17
C PRO A 125 23.72 -8.63 -9.35
N PRO A 126 22.90 -8.49 -8.27
CA PRO A 126 21.61 -7.86 -8.38
C PRO A 126 21.78 -6.42 -8.85
N ARG A 127 21.20 -6.10 -10.01
CA ARG A 127 21.00 -4.70 -10.42
C ARG A 127 20.00 -4.10 -9.46
N ARG A 128 20.49 -3.47 -8.38
CA ARG A 128 19.66 -2.74 -7.43
C ARG A 128 18.94 -1.63 -8.20
N PRO A 129 17.60 -1.62 -8.29
CA PRO A 129 16.93 -0.39 -8.65
C PRO A 129 17.13 0.56 -7.48
N THR A 130 18.06 1.49 -7.61
CA THR A 130 18.17 2.61 -6.69
C THR A 130 16.94 3.49 -6.89
N VAL A 131 16.09 3.57 -5.87
CA VAL A 131 14.97 4.53 -5.82
C VAL A 131 15.59 5.91 -5.60
N TYR A 132 15.36 6.87 -6.51
CA TYR A 132 16.15 8.11 -6.54
C TYR A 132 15.46 9.36 -5.99
N ALA A 133 14.21 9.30 -5.54
CA ALA A 133 13.63 10.39 -4.75
C ALA A 133 12.38 9.95 -4.01
N VAL A 134 12.29 10.36 -2.74
CA VAL A 134 11.05 10.34 -1.96
C VAL A 134 10.44 11.74 -2.08
N TYR A 135 9.24 11.83 -2.65
CA TYR A 135 8.49 13.07 -2.62
C TYR A 135 7.68 13.14 -1.32
N ARG A 136 7.80 14.27 -0.62
CA ARG A 136 7.09 14.54 0.63
C ARG A 136 6.16 15.71 0.39
N CYS A 137 4.85 15.44 0.32
CA CYS A 137 3.86 16.51 0.36
C CYS A 137 3.89 17.10 1.78
N ARG A 138 3.96 18.44 1.91
CA ARG A 138 3.69 19.10 3.18
C ARG A 138 2.21 19.43 3.18
N CYS A 139 1.44 18.66 3.95
CA CYS A 139 0.10 19.05 4.36
C CYS A 139 0.20 20.23 5.35
#